data_AF-Q8C5Z9-F1
#
_entry.id   AF-Q8C5Z9-F1
#
_cell.length_a   1.000
_cell.length_b   1.000
_cell.length_c   1.000
_cell.angle_alpha   90.00
_cell.angle_beta   90.00
_cell.angle_gamma   90.00
#
_symmetry.space_group_name_H-M   'P 1'
#
loop_
_entity.id
_entity.type
_entity.pdbx_description
1 polymer ?
#
loop_
_entity_poly.entity_id
_entity_poly.type
_entity_poly.pdbx_seq_one_letter_code
_entity_poly.pdbx_strand_id
1 'polypeptide(L)'
;MHPATPSRLLLVCSLAFMPFSTDPWEITMNEIEEKEVDEFNSSGLKCPTCFTVKGRECSPELKWCSTDKIKCVELSGIINTGVNNVPIQLMKCITIEQCKDTATAYMGFTISNKSEICKSAIRNGARVRPPTPIFFVLFLKKLLH
;
A
#
# COMPACT_ATOMS: atom_id res chain seq x y z
N MET A 1 -52.29 18.94 -45.39
CA MET A 1 -52.59 19.01 -43.95
C MET A 1 -51.36 19.55 -43.23
N HIS A 2 -51.49 20.68 -42.53
CA HIS A 2 -50.55 21.11 -41.45
C HIS A 2 -51.00 20.43 -40.13
N PRO A 3 -50.33 20.61 -38.97
CA PRO A 3 -48.90 20.77 -38.63
C PRO A 3 -48.51 19.82 -37.45
N ALA A 4 -47.24 19.80 -37.01
CA ALA A 4 -46.88 19.58 -35.59
C ALA A 4 -45.41 19.95 -35.29
N THR A 5 -45.32 21.12 -34.66
CA THR A 5 -44.33 21.75 -33.76
C THR A 5 -43.50 20.77 -32.86
N PRO A 6 -42.34 21.21 -32.33
CA PRO A 6 -41.18 20.36 -32.05
C PRO A 6 -41.11 19.86 -30.61
N SER A 7 -40.26 18.88 -30.34
CA SER A 7 -39.82 18.57 -28.98
C SER A 7 -38.34 18.19 -28.96
N ARG A 8 -37.53 19.11 -28.44
CA ARG A 8 -36.19 18.85 -27.93
C ARG A 8 -36.31 18.08 -26.62
N LEU A 9 -36.16 16.76 -26.65
CA LEU A 9 -36.04 15.92 -25.45
C LEU A 9 -35.28 14.65 -25.90
N LEU A 10 -34.17 14.18 -25.36
CA LEU A 10 -33.36 14.53 -24.20
C LEU A 10 -31.97 13.91 -24.42
N LEU A 11 -30.93 14.63 -23.99
CA LEU A 11 -29.68 14.05 -23.50
C LEU A 11 -29.99 12.94 -22.49
N VAL A 12 -29.72 11.68 -22.80
CA VAL A 12 -29.68 10.62 -21.78
C VAL A 12 -28.61 9.58 -22.14
N CYS A 13 -27.80 9.22 -21.14
CA CYS A 13 -26.74 8.22 -21.10
C CYS A 13 -25.40 8.70 -21.68
N SER A 14 -24.69 9.62 -21.02
CA SER A 14 -24.10 9.53 -19.67
C SER A 14 -23.02 8.45 -19.57
N LEU A 15 -21.77 8.89 -19.61
CA LEU A 15 -20.68 8.53 -18.67
C LEU A 15 -20.84 7.16 -17.98
N ALA A 16 -20.68 6.07 -18.72
CA ALA A 16 -20.41 4.76 -18.15
C ALA A 16 -19.08 4.28 -18.75
N PHE A 17 -18.15 3.86 -17.90
CA PHE A 17 -16.78 3.47 -18.21
C PHE A 17 -15.81 4.64 -18.42
N MET A 18 -15.76 5.57 -17.47
CA MET A 18 -14.45 5.89 -16.90
C MET A 18 -14.11 4.64 -16.07
N PRO A 19 -13.34 3.65 -16.57
CA PRO A 19 -12.71 2.75 -15.62
C PRO A 19 -11.97 3.67 -14.66
N PHE A 20 -12.15 3.45 -13.36
CA PHE A 20 -11.30 4.07 -12.36
C PHE A 20 -9.87 3.85 -12.84
N SER A 21 -9.28 4.89 -13.44
CA SER A 21 -7.89 4.90 -13.84
C SER A 21 -7.18 4.99 -12.50
N THR A 22 -6.94 3.84 -11.89
CA THR A 22 -5.80 3.69 -10.99
C THR A 22 -4.63 4.20 -11.80
N ASP A 23 -4.10 5.36 -11.42
CA ASP A 23 -2.99 5.94 -12.14
C ASP A 23 -1.81 4.98 -11.92
N PRO A 24 -1.10 4.57 -12.97
CA PRO A 24 0.02 3.64 -12.81
C PRO A 24 1.09 4.32 -11.94
N TRP A 25 1.38 3.73 -10.79
CA TRP A 25 2.49 4.19 -9.95
C TRP A 25 3.78 3.52 -10.41
N GLU A 26 4.79 4.33 -10.72
CA GLU A 26 6.16 3.90 -10.97
C GLU A 26 7.03 4.14 -9.73
N ILE A 27 7.64 3.07 -9.23
CA ILE A 27 8.58 3.15 -8.11
C ILE A 27 9.93 3.60 -8.66
N THR A 28 10.39 4.75 -8.17
CA THR A 28 11.66 5.36 -8.56
C THR A 28 12.72 5.18 -7.45
N MET A 29 14.00 5.33 -7.79
CA MET A 29 15.08 5.24 -6.80
C MET A 29 14.98 6.31 -5.70
N ASN A 30 14.53 7.51 -6.05
CA ASN A 30 14.36 8.60 -5.09
C ASN A 30 13.32 8.26 -4.00
N GLU A 31 12.31 7.44 -4.33
CA GLU A 31 11.35 6.98 -3.34
C GLU A 31 11.96 5.94 -2.39
N ILE A 32 12.96 5.17 -2.84
CA ILE A 32 13.62 4.16 -1.99
C ILE A 32 14.68 4.81 -1.10
N GLU A 33 15.41 5.80 -1.62
CA GLU A 33 16.47 6.54 -0.92
C GLU A 33 15.94 7.65 -0.01
N GLU A 34 14.63 7.66 0.27
CA GLU A 34 14.02 8.67 1.12
C GLU A 34 14.74 8.76 2.48
N LYS A 35 15.09 9.99 2.86
CA LYS A 35 15.81 10.29 4.10
C LYS A 35 15.05 9.74 5.31
N GLU A 36 15.79 9.15 6.24
CA GLU A 36 15.24 8.70 7.51
C GLU A 36 14.61 9.87 8.29
N VAL A 37 13.38 9.65 8.75
CA VAL A 37 12.59 10.60 9.51
C VAL A 37 12.71 10.25 10.99
N ASP A 38 12.98 11.24 11.83
CA ASP A 38 12.94 11.07 13.29
C ASP A 38 11.52 11.23 13.85
N GLU A 39 11.34 10.87 15.12
CA GLU A 39 10.03 10.93 15.78
C GLU A 39 9.39 12.33 15.74
N PHE A 40 10.18 13.39 15.88
CA PHE A 40 9.70 14.77 15.99
C PHE A 40 9.31 15.37 14.64
N ASN A 41 9.94 14.90 13.56
CA ASN A 41 9.65 15.29 12.18
C ASN A 41 8.68 14.32 11.48
N SER A 42 8.09 13.38 12.22
CA SER A 42 7.17 12.37 11.69
C SER A 42 5.69 12.74 11.84
N SER A 43 4.83 11.96 11.20
CA SER A 43 3.38 11.95 11.46
C SER A 43 2.99 11.33 12.81
N GLY A 44 3.96 10.86 13.61
CA GLY A 44 3.72 10.05 14.81
C GLY A 44 3.31 8.59 14.50
N LEU A 45 3.47 8.17 13.24
CA LEU A 45 3.12 6.84 12.73
C LEU A 45 4.36 6.10 12.24
N LYS A 46 4.30 4.77 12.26
CA LYS A 46 5.35 3.88 11.77
C LYS A 46 4.83 2.84 10.79
N CYS A 47 5.70 2.43 9.88
CA CYS A 47 5.50 1.28 9.02
C CYS A 47 6.69 0.30 9.11
N PRO A 48 6.43 -1.01 8.97
CA PRO A 48 7.48 -1.95 8.60
C PRO A 48 8.15 -1.43 7.33
N THR A 49 9.47 -1.28 7.36
CA THR A 49 10.26 -0.74 6.26
C THR A 49 11.39 -1.68 5.93
N CYS A 50 11.43 -2.13 4.68
CA CYS A 50 12.56 -2.86 4.11
C CYS A 50 12.48 -2.81 2.59
N PHE A 51 13.62 -2.97 1.94
CA PHE A 51 13.71 -3.00 0.49
C PHE A 51 14.75 -4.03 0.04
N THR A 52 14.39 -4.86 -0.92
CA THR A 52 15.27 -5.89 -1.47
C THR A 52 14.99 -6.15 -2.94
N VAL A 53 16.06 -6.41 -3.68
CA VAL A 53 16.07 -6.82 -5.08
C VAL A 53 17.03 -8.00 -5.20
N LYS A 54 16.72 -8.95 -6.09
CA LYS A 54 17.46 -10.22 -6.27
C LYS A 54 17.33 -11.20 -5.10
N GLY A 55 16.20 -11.17 -4.39
CA GLY A 55 15.82 -12.24 -3.46
C GLY A 55 16.61 -12.27 -2.15
N ARG A 56 17.28 -11.17 -1.77
CA ARG A 56 17.75 -11.04 -0.38
C ARG A 56 16.53 -10.98 0.53
N GLU A 57 16.62 -11.54 1.73
CA GLU A 57 15.53 -11.53 2.69
C GLU A 57 15.24 -10.08 3.14
N CYS A 58 13.98 -9.66 3.05
CA CYS A 58 13.50 -8.38 3.56
C CYS A 58 13.27 -8.55 5.06
N SER A 59 14.16 -7.98 5.90
CA SER A 59 13.97 -7.92 7.35
C SER A 59 13.36 -6.57 7.72
N PRO A 60 12.04 -6.47 7.92
CA PRO A 60 11.37 -5.19 8.14
C PRO A 60 11.67 -4.61 9.53
N GLU A 61 12.07 -3.35 9.55
CA GLU A 61 12.20 -2.55 10.77
C GLU A 61 11.09 -1.49 10.83
N LEU A 62 10.60 -1.17 12.03
CA LEU A 62 9.59 -0.12 12.18
C LEU A 62 10.25 1.26 12.09
N LYS A 63 10.04 1.95 10.96
CA LYS A 63 10.52 3.33 10.74
C LYS A 63 9.39 4.33 10.80
N TRP A 64 9.73 5.56 11.18
CA TRP A 64 8.80 6.68 11.24
C TRP A 64 8.40 7.14 9.84
N CYS A 65 7.13 7.51 9.70
CA CYS A 65 6.60 8.04 8.47
C CYS A 65 6.64 9.57 8.46
N SER A 66 7.01 10.15 7.31
CA SER A 66 6.85 11.58 7.03
C SER A 66 5.40 12.04 7.29
N THR A 67 5.21 13.33 7.55
CA THR A 67 3.94 13.94 7.99
C THR A 67 2.74 13.61 7.08
N ASP A 68 2.97 13.46 5.78
CA ASP A 68 1.97 13.16 4.74
C ASP A 68 1.78 11.66 4.44
N LYS A 69 2.70 10.80 4.91
CA LYS A 69 2.76 9.38 4.58
C LYS A 69 2.09 8.51 5.64
N ILE A 70 0.77 8.50 5.68
CA ILE A 70 0.00 7.86 6.75
C ILE A 70 -0.43 6.40 6.45
N LYS A 71 0.05 5.82 5.36
CA LYS A 71 -0.23 4.44 4.94
C LYS A 71 1.05 3.62 4.84
N CYS A 72 0.95 2.32 5.07
CA CYS A 72 2.01 1.36 4.80
C CYS A 72 1.66 0.55 3.55
N VAL A 73 2.60 0.46 2.62
CA VAL A 73 2.53 -0.49 1.51
C VAL A 73 3.41 -1.69 1.81
N GLU A 74 2.92 -2.88 1.48
CA GLU A 74 3.69 -4.12 1.39
C GLU A 74 3.56 -4.62 -0.04
N LEU A 75 4.62 -4.45 -0.81
CA LEU A 75 4.72 -4.88 -2.20
C LEU A 75 5.73 -6.03 -2.30
N SER A 76 5.35 -7.07 -3.02
CA SER A 76 6.26 -8.09 -3.51
C SER A 76 5.90 -8.43 -4.95
N GLY A 77 6.88 -8.84 -5.75
CA GLY A 77 6.63 -9.21 -7.14
C GLY A 77 7.91 -9.56 -7.88
N ILE A 78 7.80 -9.65 -9.20
CA ILE A 78 8.89 -10.02 -10.10
C ILE A 78 9.06 -8.92 -11.15
N ILE A 79 10.21 -8.25 -11.13
CA ILE A 79 10.62 -7.28 -12.14
C ILE A 79 11.01 -8.02 -13.41
N ASN A 80 10.33 -7.71 -14.51
CA ASN A 80 10.64 -8.25 -15.83
C ASN A 80 11.61 -7.32 -16.55
N THR A 81 12.90 -7.68 -16.57
CA THR A 81 13.92 -6.87 -17.28
C THR A 81 14.04 -7.22 -18.76
N GLY A 82 13.29 -8.21 -19.24
CA GLY A 82 13.41 -8.79 -20.58
C GLY A 82 14.53 -9.82 -20.71
N VAL A 83 15.61 -9.68 -19.94
CA VAL A 83 16.72 -10.65 -19.89
C VAL A 83 16.57 -11.61 -18.71
N ASN A 84 16.23 -11.07 -17.54
CA ASN A 84 16.08 -11.81 -16.30
C ASN A 84 14.82 -11.35 -15.55
N ASN A 85 14.26 -12.28 -14.78
CA ASN A 85 13.18 -12.01 -13.85
C ASN A 85 13.77 -11.85 -12.44
N VAL A 86 13.54 -10.72 -11.81
CA VAL A 86 14.18 -10.36 -10.54
C VAL A 86 13.12 -10.17 -9.46
N PRO A 87 13.12 -10.98 -8.38
CA PRO A 87 12.19 -10.77 -7.29
C PRO A 87 12.51 -9.45 -6.57
N ILE A 88 11.46 -8.71 -6.23
CA ILE A 88 11.46 -7.46 -5.48
C ILE A 88 10.53 -7.58 -4.28
N GLN A 89 10.92 -6.96 -3.18
CA GLN A 89 10.04 -6.72 -2.03
C GLN A 89 10.32 -5.33 -1.49
N LEU A 90 9.25 -4.57 -1.24
CA LEU A 90 9.27 -3.20 -0.76
C LEU A 90 8.20 -3.04 0.32
N MET A 91 8.62 -2.60 1.50
CA MET A 91 7.73 -2.14 2.55
C MET A 91 8.13 -0.72 2.94
N LYS A 92 7.20 0.23 2.97
CA LYS A 92 7.46 1.61 3.41
C LYS A 92 6.19 2.40 3.70
N CYS A 93 6.38 3.59 4.26
CA CYS A 93 5.32 4.60 4.35
C CYS A 93 5.04 5.23 2.98
N ILE A 94 3.76 5.41 2.64
CA ILE A 94 3.30 6.06 1.41
C ILE A 94 2.12 6.99 1.71
N THR A 95 1.78 7.84 0.73
CA THR A 95 0.61 8.72 0.83
C THR A 95 -0.70 7.95 0.61
N ILE A 96 -1.84 8.56 0.95
CA ILE A 96 -3.16 7.98 0.67
C ILE A 96 -3.41 7.83 -0.82
N GLU A 97 -2.89 8.74 -1.65
CA GLU A 97 -3.11 8.69 -3.10
C GLU A 97 -2.32 7.55 -3.73
N GLN A 98 -1.04 7.40 -3.38
CA GLN A 98 -0.22 6.25 -3.82
C GLN A 98 -0.81 4.89 -3.42
N CYS A 99 -1.60 4.85 -2.36
CA CYS A 99 -2.24 3.63 -1.85
C CYS A 99 -3.49 3.22 -2.67
N LYS A 100 -4.09 4.16 -3.42
CA LYS A 100 -5.21 3.88 -4.35
C LYS A 100 -4.69 3.40 -5.70
N ASP A 101 -3.52 3.89 -6.07
CA ASP A 101 -2.79 3.48 -7.26
C ASP A 101 -2.16 2.12 -7.04
N THR A 102 -1.89 1.41 -8.13
CA THR A 102 -1.21 0.12 -8.07
C THR A 102 0.17 0.26 -8.68
N ALA A 103 1.21 -0.22 -8.00
CA ALA A 103 2.56 -0.19 -8.55
C ALA A 103 2.63 -1.05 -9.82
N THR A 104 2.96 -0.46 -10.97
CA THR A 104 3.05 -1.17 -12.26
C THR A 104 4.49 -1.38 -12.71
N ALA A 105 5.39 -0.47 -12.32
CA ALA A 105 6.76 -0.46 -12.78
C ALA A 105 7.74 -0.10 -11.65
N TYR A 106 8.96 -0.58 -11.81
CA TYR A 106 10.11 -0.22 -11.00
C TYR A 106 11.26 0.14 -11.94
N MET A 107 11.72 1.40 -11.89
CA MET A 107 12.74 1.93 -12.80
C MET A 107 12.46 1.61 -14.30
N GLY A 108 11.22 1.84 -14.75
CA GLY A 108 10.79 1.55 -16.13
C GLY A 108 10.54 0.08 -16.47
N PHE A 109 10.84 -0.86 -15.57
CA PHE A 109 10.58 -2.29 -15.78
C PHE A 109 9.25 -2.72 -15.17
N THR A 110 8.47 -3.51 -15.92
CA THR A 110 7.17 -3.99 -15.44
C THR A 110 7.29 -4.96 -14.28
N ILE A 111 6.36 -4.87 -13.34
CA ILE A 111 6.26 -5.79 -12.21
C ILE A 111 5.12 -6.78 -12.48
N SER A 112 5.44 -8.07 -12.46
CA SER A 112 4.49 -9.17 -12.60
C SER A 112 4.38 -10.01 -11.32
N ASN A 113 3.34 -10.85 -11.23
CA ASN A 113 3.05 -11.68 -10.06
C ASN A 113 3.13 -10.88 -8.74
N LYS A 114 2.51 -9.70 -8.76
CA LYS A 114 2.60 -8.77 -7.64
C LYS A 114 1.57 -9.10 -6.57
N SER A 115 1.98 -8.98 -5.32
CA SER A 115 1.10 -8.85 -4.16
C SER A 115 1.33 -7.48 -3.57
N GLU A 116 0.28 -6.67 -3.51
CA GLU A 116 0.33 -5.31 -2.99
C GLU A 116 -0.77 -5.15 -1.95
N ILE A 117 -0.38 -4.83 -0.72
CA ILE A 117 -1.29 -4.60 0.39
C ILE A 117 -1.02 -3.21 0.92
N CYS A 118 -2.06 -2.37 0.94
CA CYS A 118 -2.00 -1.08 1.60
C CYS A 118 -2.82 -1.09 2.89
N LYS A 119 -2.22 -0.66 4.00
CA LYS A 119 -2.86 -0.59 5.33
C LYS A 119 -2.56 0.74 6.02
N SER A 120 -3.31 1.05 7.06
CA SER A 120 -3.03 2.22 7.89
C SER A 120 -1.71 2.06 8.65
N ALA A 121 -0.94 3.14 8.74
CA ALA A 121 0.27 3.15 9.55
C ALA A 121 -0.03 3.03 11.04
N ILE A 122 0.93 2.52 11.80
CA ILE A 122 0.77 2.17 13.20
C ILE A 122 1.13 3.37 14.06
N ARG A 123 0.23 3.79 14.95
CA ARG A 123 0.57 4.82 15.94
C ARG A 123 1.51 4.24 17.00
N ASN A 124 2.58 4.95 17.32
CA ASN A 124 3.43 4.55 18.44
C ASN A 124 2.58 4.53 19.74
N GLY A 125 2.63 3.42 20.49
CA GLY A 125 1.81 3.19 21.69
C GLY A 125 0.53 2.37 21.49
N ALA A 126 0.07 2.17 20.24
CA ALA A 126 -0.88 1.11 19.95
C ALA A 126 -0.15 -0.22 20.14
N ARG A 127 -0.35 -0.87 21.30
CA ARG A 127 0.11 -2.24 21.52
C ARG A 127 -0.30 -3.03 20.28
N VAL A 128 0.66 -3.53 19.50
CA VAL A 128 0.44 -4.75 18.74
C VAL A 128 -0.13 -5.69 19.78
N ARG A 129 -1.45 -5.94 19.73
CA ARG A 129 -2.11 -6.81 20.69
C ARG A 129 -1.31 -8.11 20.58
N PRO A 130 -0.49 -8.49 21.58
CA PRO A 130 0.20 -9.76 21.49
C PRO A 130 -0.90 -10.80 21.31
N PRO A 131 -0.73 -11.81 20.43
CA PRO A 131 -1.72 -12.86 20.28
C PRO A 131 -2.11 -13.30 21.69
N THR A 132 -3.42 -13.27 21.97
CA THR A 132 -4.00 -13.44 23.30
C THR A 132 -3.18 -14.41 24.12
N PRO A 133 -2.49 -13.96 25.18
CA PRO A 133 -1.63 -14.85 25.94
C PRO A 133 -2.50 -15.98 26.50
N ILE A 134 -2.16 -17.21 26.12
CA ILE A 134 -2.74 -18.49 26.59
C ILE A 134 -2.68 -18.60 28.13
N PHE A 135 -2.07 -17.65 28.83
CA PHE A 135 -2.07 -17.53 30.28
C PHE A 135 -3.47 -17.51 30.94
N PHE A 136 -4.56 -17.21 30.22
CA PHE A 136 -5.91 -17.42 30.78
C PHE A 136 -6.29 -18.90 30.94
N VAL A 137 -5.66 -19.83 30.20
CA VAL A 137 -5.93 -21.27 30.34
C VAL A 137 -5.32 -21.81 31.63
N LEU A 138 -4.20 -21.25 32.11
CA LEU A 138 -3.57 -21.71 33.36
C LEU A 138 -4.37 -21.28 34.61
N PHE A 139 -5.03 -20.13 34.60
CA PHE A 139 -5.83 -19.68 35.74
C PHE A 139 -7.19 -20.39 35.85
N LEU A 140 -7.80 -20.80 34.74
CA LEU A 140 -9.01 -21.63 34.80
C LEU A 140 -8.76 -23.01 35.44
N LYS A 141 -7.55 -23.56 35.29
CA LYS A 141 -7.21 -24.85 35.90
C LYS A 141 -7.05 -24.80 37.43
N LYS A 142 -6.95 -23.61 38.02
CA LYS A 142 -6.76 -23.42 39.47
C LYS A 142 -8.04 -23.05 40.24
N LEU A 143 -9.15 -22.84 39.54
CA LEU A 143 -10.46 -22.55 40.15
C LEU A 143 -11.41 -23.77 40.16
N LEU A 144 -11.02 -24.87 39.51
CA LEU A 144 -11.78 -26.13 39.46
C LEU A 144 -11.26 -27.20 40.44
N HIS A 145 -10.51 -26.80 41.46
CA HIS A 145 -10.05 -27.65 42.56
C HIS A 145 -10.07 -26.85 43.86
#